data_AF-A0A4V1M6X0-F1
#
_entry.id   AF-A0A4V1M6X0-F1
#
_cell.length_a   1.000
_cell.length_b   1.000
_cell.length_c   1.000
_cell.angle_alpha   90.00
_cell.angle_beta   90.00
_cell.angle_gamma   90.00
#
_symmetry.space_group_name_H-M   'P 1'
#
loop_
_entity.id
_entity.type
_entity.pdbx_description
1 polymer ?
#
loop_
_entity_poly.entity_id
_entity_poly.type
_entity_poly.pdbx_seq_one_letter_code
_entity_poly.pdbx_strand_id
1 'polypeptide(L)'
;MSRAGFTTPLRARTLRCLLGLALLGPLVAQTTLVDGTYTNQSFSGLVTVSASNSAINFSGTNTFIAATATFGLNSGIVLAASSAFTIDSASTGSGDLAIASSNAGASFTNQGSLTHSANNSHGQIYAPTFTNEGSITALNTAGYT
;
A
#
# COMPACT_ATOMS: atom_id res chain seq x y z
N MET A 1 -25.74 -20.78 -73.21
CA MET A 1 -24.40 -20.91 -72.59
C MET A 1 -24.12 -19.63 -71.82
N SER A 2 -24.32 -19.65 -70.50
CA SER A 2 -24.25 -18.46 -69.64
C SER A 2 -23.73 -18.86 -68.25
N ARG A 3 -22.60 -18.23 -67.88
CA ARG A 3 -22.18 -17.69 -66.58
C ARG A 3 -22.16 -18.60 -65.33
N ALA A 4 -20.95 -18.69 -64.75
CA ALA A 4 -20.57 -18.16 -63.42
C ALA A 4 -19.77 -19.16 -62.57
N GLY A 5 -18.68 -18.69 -61.95
CA GLY A 5 -17.91 -19.44 -60.97
C GLY A 5 -16.74 -18.64 -60.41
N PHE A 6 -17.04 -17.57 -59.66
CA PHE A 6 -16.08 -16.85 -58.81
C PHE A 6 -15.89 -17.69 -57.54
N THR A 7 -14.69 -18.24 -57.31
CA THR A 7 -14.39 -19.03 -56.12
C THR A 7 -13.21 -18.43 -55.36
N THR A 8 -13.51 -17.72 -54.27
CA THR A 8 -12.65 -17.72 -53.08
C THR A 8 -13.55 -17.81 -51.84
N PRO A 9 -13.28 -18.77 -50.93
CA PRO A 9 -14.21 -19.11 -49.86
C PRO A 9 -14.15 -18.13 -48.69
N LEU A 10 -15.34 -17.68 -48.26
CA LEU A 10 -15.61 -17.28 -46.88
C LEU A 10 -15.17 -18.43 -45.95
N ARG A 11 -14.07 -18.25 -45.21
CA ARG A 11 -13.89 -18.98 -43.95
C ARG A 11 -14.44 -18.15 -42.81
N ALA A 12 -15.74 -18.32 -42.60
CA ALA A 12 -16.39 -18.12 -41.33
C ALA A 12 -15.64 -18.94 -40.26
N ARG A 13 -14.80 -18.29 -39.46
CA ARG A 13 -14.43 -18.80 -38.15
C ARG A 13 -15.50 -18.31 -37.19
N THR A 14 -16.45 -19.20 -36.97
CA THR A 14 -17.52 -19.14 -35.97
C THR A 14 -17.03 -18.53 -34.65
N LEU A 15 -17.49 -17.30 -34.45
CA LEU A 15 -17.73 -16.66 -33.18
C LEU A 15 -18.61 -17.57 -32.31
N ARG A 16 -18.04 -18.26 -31.33
CA ARG A 16 -18.72 -18.87 -30.16
C ARG A 16 -17.68 -18.92 -29.03
N CYS A 17 -17.79 -17.97 -28.11
CA CYS A 17 -18.54 -18.09 -26.87
C CYS A 17 -17.61 -18.56 -25.75
N LEU A 18 -17.05 -17.60 -25.01
CA LEU A 18 -17.25 -17.62 -23.58
C LEU A 18 -17.23 -16.18 -23.07
N LEU A 19 -18.42 -15.59 -23.00
CA LEU A 19 -18.71 -14.47 -22.14
C LEU A 19 -18.59 -14.99 -20.70
N GLY A 20 -17.36 -15.16 -20.23
CA GLY A 20 -17.08 -15.33 -18.81
C GLY A 20 -17.23 -13.98 -18.16
N LEU A 21 -18.47 -13.53 -17.96
CA LEU A 21 -18.77 -12.47 -17.01
C LEU A 21 -18.49 -13.05 -15.63
N ALA A 22 -17.21 -13.06 -15.24
CA ALA A 22 -16.87 -13.21 -13.85
C ALA A 22 -17.61 -12.08 -13.13
N LEU A 23 -18.38 -12.40 -12.09
CA LEU A 23 -18.73 -11.45 -11.04
C LEU A 23 -17.41 -10.99 -10.40
N LEU A 24 -16.67 -10.14 -11.10
CA LEU A 24 -15.54 -9.43 -10.57
C LEU A 24 -16.20 -8.39 -9.65
N GLY A 25 -16.21 -8.69 -8.35
CA GLY A 25 -16.20 -7.62 -7.37
C GLY A 25 -15.12 -6.60 -7.75
N PRO A 26 -15.27 -5.32 -7.37
CA PRO A 26 -14.36 -4.29 -7.83
C PRO A 26 -12.91 -4.72 -7.59
N LEU A 27 -12.10 -4.77 -8.65
CA LEU A 27 -10.66 -4.95 -8.54
C LEU A 27 -10.12 -3.72 -7.83
N VAL A 28 -9.96 -3.81 -6.52
CA VAL A 28 -9.33 -2.73 -5.75
C VAL A 28 -7.84 -2.79 -6.05
N ALA A 29 -7.31 -1.74 -6.69
CA ALA A 29 -5.88 -1.63 -6.90
C ALA A 29 -5.17 -1.60 -5.54
N GLN A 30 -4.32 -2.59 -5.31
CA GLN A 30 -3.47 -2.68 -4.13
C GLN A 30 -2.06 -2.26 -4.51
N THR A 31 -1.46 -1.37 -3.71
CA THR A 31 -0.05 -1.03 -3.83
C THR A 31 0.74 -1.78 -2.77
N THR A 32 1.66 -2.64 -3.20
CA THR A 32 2.60 -3.29 -2.27
C THR A 32 3.92 -2.54 -2.30
N LEU A 33 4.30 -1.98 -1.15
CA LEU A 33 5.62 -1.41 -0.92
C LEU A 33 6.57 -2.54 -0.52
N VAL A 34 7.66 -2.65 -1.25
CA VAL A 34 8.72 -3.64 -1.04
C VAL A 34 10.05 -2.90 -0.86
N ASP A 35 11.13 -3.63 -0.59
CA ASP A 35 12.46 -3.06 -0.42
C ASP A 35 12.81 -2.09 -1.57
N GLY A 36 13.22 -0.87 -1.23
CA GLY A 36 13.48 0.16 -2.23
C GLY A 36 13.33 1.60 -1.71
N THR A 37 13.57 2.55 -2.61
CA THR A 37 13.41 3.99 -2.33
C THR A 37 12.19 4.55 -3.06
N TYR A 38 11.35 5.26 -2.32
CA TYR A 38 10.16 5.94 -2.82
C TYR A 38 10.32 7.44 -2.63
N THR A 39 10.28 8.19 -3.73
CA THR A 39 10.56 9.63 -3.74
C THR A 39 9.34 10.40 -4.20
N ASN A 40 8.84 11.31 -3.35
CA ASN A 40 7.70 12.17 -3.69
C ASN A 40 6.43 11.39 -4.08
N GLN A 41 6.17 10.26 -3.43
CA GLN A 41 5.07 9.38 -3.79
C GLN A 41 3.81 9.68 -2.98
N SER A 42 2.66 9.55 -3.64
CA SER A 42 1.35 9.53 -2.99
C SER A 42 0.71 8.15 -3.19
N PHE A 43 0.38 7.49 -2.10
CA PHE A 43 -0.26 6.18 -2.10
C PHE A 43 -1.70 6.30 -1.60
N SER A 44 -2.63 5.65 -2.28
CA SER A 44 -4.07 5.69 -1.95
C SER A 44 -4.70 4.31 -2.09
N GLY A 45 -5.90 4.14 -1.53
CA GLY A 45 -6.58 2.85 -1.54
C GLY A 45 -5.87 1.83 -0.64
N LEU A 46 -5.79 0.58 -1.08
CA LEU A 46 -5.13 -0.47 -0.29
C LEU A 46 -3.61 -0.36 -0.45
N VAL A 47 -2.91 -0.18 0.67
CA VAL A 47 -1.45 -0.16 0.72
C VAL A 47 -0.97 -1.29 1.62
N THR A 48 0.01 -2.05 1.15
CA THR A 48 0.66 -3.08 1.97
C THR A 48 2.14 -2.77 2.07
N VAL A 49 2.62 -2.55 3.28
CA VAL A 49 4.04 -2.46 3.59
C VAL A 49 4.50 -3.91 3.82
N SER A 50 5.25 -4.45 2.86
CA SER A 50 5.59 -5.87 2.80
C SER A 50 6.27 -6.36 4.08
N ALA A 51 5.83 -7.51 4.59
CA ALA A 51 6.55 -8.23 5.64
C ALA A 51 7.90 -8.68 5.10
N SER A 52 8.98 -8.25 5.76
CA SER A 52 10.39 -8.69 5.62
C SER A 52 11.26 -7.63 6.31
N ASN A 53 12.48 -7.98 6.72
CA ASN A 53 13.51 -7.03 7.20
C ASN A 53 13.97 -6.00 6.14
N SER A 54 13.12 -5.71 5.15
CA SER A 54 13.29 -4.74 4.08
C SER A 54 13.23 -3.34 4.64
N ALA A 55 14.13 -2.48 4.18
CA ALA A 55 14.15 -1.07 4.55
C ALA A 55 13.44 -0.28 3.44
N ILE A 56 12.15 -0.04 3.61
CA ILE A 56 11.40 0.84 2.70
C ILE A 56 11.85 2.27 3.00
N ASN A 57 12.59 2.88 2.09
CA ASN A 57 13.18 4.20 2.29
C ASN A 57 12.32 5.28 1.60
N PHE A 58 11.78 6.20 2.38
CA PHE A 58 11.04 7.35 1.88
C PHE A 58 11.94 8.56 1.80
N SER A 59 12.07 9.15 0.61
CA SER A 59 12.79 10.40 0.37
C SER A 59 11.88 11.48 -0.22
N GLY A 60 12.24 12.75 -0.02
CA GLY A 60 11.33 13.85 -0.37
C GLY A 60 10.04 13.81 0.48
N THR A 61 8.89 14.13 -0.13
CA THR A 61 7.59 14.17 0.56
C THR A 61 6.71 13.02 0.14
N ASN A 62 6.51 12.03 1.00
CA ASN A 62 5.63 10.91 0.73
C ASN A 62 4.32 11.04 1.53
N THR A 63 3.21 10.56 0.97
CA THR A 63 1.91 10.70 1.62
C THR A 63 1.03 9.47 1.41
N PHE A 64 0.39 9.02 2.48
CA PHE A 64 -0.76 8.13 2.41
C PHE A 64 -2.02 9.01 2.37
N ILE A 65 -2.74 8.95 1.25
CA ILE A 65 -3.91 9.78 0.96
C ILE A 65 -5.13 8.88 0.83
N ALA A 66 -6.07 8.98 1.77
CA ALA A 66 -7.22 8.06 1.88
C ALA A 66 -6.80 6.59 1.73
N ALA A 67 -5.67 6.23 2.35
CA ALA A 67 -5.09 4.90 2.25
C ALA A 67 -5.53 4.02 3.43
N THR A 68 -5.78 2.74 3.16
CA THR A 68 -5.86 1.69 4.17
C THR A 68 -4.57 0.89 4.11
N ALA A 69 -3.63 1.22 4.99
CA ALA A 69 -2.30 0.65 5.04
C ALA A 69 -2.23 -0.55 5.99
N THR A 70 -1.65 -1.66 5.52
CA THR A 70 -1.31 -2.82 6.36
C THR A 70 0.20 -2.94 6.47
N PHE A 71 0.72 -2.91 7.69
CA PHE A 71 2.13 -3.09 8.01
C PHE A 71 2.39 -4.56 8.35
N GLY A 72 3.12 -5.25 7.47
CA GLY A 72 3.53 -6.63 7.68
C GLY A 72 4.49 -6.78 8.86
N LEU A 73 4.59 -7.99 9.42
CA LEU A 73 5.52 -8.28 10.52
C LEU A 73 6.97 -7.95 10.11
N ASN A 74 7.71 -7.32 11.02
CA ASN A 74 9.09 -6.88 10.83
C ASN A 74 9.29 -5.94 9.62
N SER A 75 8.21 -5.35 9.09
CA SER A 75 8.29 -4.34 8.03
C SER A 75 8.63 -2.99 8.63
N GLY A 76 9.42 -2.16 7.93
CA GLY A 76 9.81 -0.85 8.44
C GLY A 76 9.85 0.20 7.34
N ILE A 77 9.31 1.39 7.64
CA ILE A 77 9.54 2.59 6.84
C ILE A 77 10.64 3.40 7.50
N VAL A 78 11.69 3.68 6.73
CA VAL A 78 12.79 4.57 7.09
C VAL A 78 12.64 5.87 6.31
N LEU A 79 12.75 7.00 7.00
CA LEU A 79 12.68 8.33 6.40
C LEU A 79 14.10 8.84 6.10
N ALA A 80 14.41 9.21 4.86
CA ALA A 80 15.69 9.81 4.50
C ALA A 80 15.89 11.19 5.18
N ALA A 81 17.11 11.74 5.12
CA ALA A 81 17.37 13.08 5.63
C ALA A 81 16.48 14.13 4.94
N SER A 82 15.96 15.08 5.72
CA SER A 82 15.04 16.15 5.26
C SER A 82 13.79 15.65 4.53
N SER A 83 13.40 14.39 4.73
CA SER A 83 12.17 13.85 4.15
C SER A 83 10.97 14.08 5.06
N ALA A 84 9.78 14.04 4.45
CA ALA A 84 8.51 14.13 5.16
C ALA A 84 7.64 12.94 4.77
N PHE A 85 7.03 12.31 5.78
CA PHE A 85 5.98 11.32 5.57
C PHE A 85 4.72 11.77 6.29
N THR A 86 3.61 11.85 5.55
CA THR A 86 2.30 12.19 6.09
C THR A 86 1.31 11.05 5.90
N ILE A 87 0.58 10.72 6.95
CA ILE A 87 -0.63 9.91 6.89
C ILE A 87 -1.79 10.88 7.04
N ASP A 88 -2.60 11.05 5.99
CA ASP A 88 -3.71 12.01 6.01
C ASP A 88 -4.85 11.57 6.94
N SER A 89 -5.80 12.47 7.16
CA SER A 89 -6.92 12.24 8.09
C SER A 89 -7.90 11.16 7.64
N ALA A 90 -7.95 10.84 6.36
CA ALA A 90 -8.77 9.78 5.80
C ALA A 90 -8.06 8.41 5.82
N SER A 91 -6.78 8.38 6.16
CA SER A 91 -5.97 7.18 6.12
C SER A 91 -6.02 6.39 7.43
N THR A 92 -5.97 5.08 7.30
CA THR A 92 -5.82 4.14 8.42
C THR A 92 -4.58 3.29 8.20
N GLY A 93 -3.91 2.92 9.29
CA GLY A 93 -2.76 2.01 9.27
C GLY A 93 -2.87 0.98 10.39
N SER A 94 -2.69 -0.30 10.07
CA SER A 94 -2.72 -1.38 11.08
C SER A 94 -1.65 -2.44 10.86
N GLY A 95 -1.28 -3.16 11.91
CA GLY A 95 -0.33 -4.27 11.87
C GLY A 95 0.90 -4.02 12.72
N ASP A 96 2.08 -4.39 12.22
CA ASP A 96 3.36 -4.15 12.89
C ASP A 96 3.89 -2.76 12.55
N LEU A 97 3.33 -1.73 13.20
CA LEU A 97 3.69 -0.34 12.93
C LEU A 97 5.16 -0.06 13.28
N ALA A 98 6.01 -0.02 12.25
CA ALA A 98 7.41 0.40 12.35
C ALA A 98 7.70 1.52 11.32
N ILE A 99 7.77 2.76 11.83
CA ILE A 99 8.12 3.98 11.10
C ILE A 99 9.23 4.64 11.90
N ALA A 100 10.48 4.49 11.50
CA ALA A 100 11.61 4.95 12.30
C ALA A 100 12.71 5.60 11.46
N SER A 101 13.14 6.78 11.89
CA SER A 101 14.31 7.44 11.34
C SER A 101 14.99 8.32 12.35
N SER A 102 16.32 8.21 12.42
CA SER A 102 17.21 9.15 13.12
C SER A 102 17.89 10.14 12.16
N ASN A 103 17.52 10.13 10.88
CA ASN A 103 18.15 11.00 9.89
C ASN A 103 17.75 12.47 10.12
N ALA A 104 18.74 13.37 10.07
CA ALA A 104 18.53 14.79 10.34
C ALA A 104 17.43 15.40 9.43
N GLY A 105 16.52 16.16 10.04
CA GLY A 105 15.43 16.84 9.34
C GLY A 105 14.30 15.92 8.86
N ALA A 106 14.33 14.62 9.14
CA ALA A 106 13.20 13.74 8.85
C ALA A 106 11.99 14.13 9.71
N SER A 107 10.81 14.05 9.11
CA SER A 107 9.54 14.41 9.75
C SER A 107 8.44 13.40 9.47
N PHE A 108 7.66 13.08 10.50
CA PHE A 108 6.49 12.22 10.41
C PHE A 108 5.27 12.94 10.97
N THR A 109 4.20 13.02 10.16
CA THR A 109 2.93 13.61 10.54
C THR A 109 1.81 12.57 10.43
N ASN A 110 1.16 12.27 11.55
CA ASN A 110 -0.05 11.43 11.57
C ASN A 110 -1.29 12.29 11.79
N GLN A 111 -2.17 12.36 10.79
CA GLN A 111 -3.50 12.95 10.90
C GLN A 111 -4.61 11.88 10.94
N GLY A 112 -4.27 10.63 10.59
CA GLY A 112 -5.19 9.50 10.49
C GLY A 112 -5.24 8.61 11.73
N SER A 113 -5.67 7.36 11.54
CA SER A 113 -5.75 6.37 12.62
C SER A 113 -4.74 5.25 12.44
N LEU A 114 -3.81 5.13 13.39
CA LEU A 114 -2.80 4.08 13.43
C LEU A 114 -3.07 3.11 14.58
N THR A 115 -3.06 1.81 14.29
CA THR A 115 -3.26 0.74 15.28
C THR A 115 -2.14 -0.28 15.18
N HIS A 116 -1.25 -0.32 16.17
CA HIS A 116 -0.31 -1.42 16.32
C HIS A 116 -1.07 -2.61 16.91
N SER A 117 -1.09 -3.73 16.18
CA SER A 117 -1.83 -4.94 16.54
C SER A 117 -1.01 -6.22 16.36
N ALA A 118 0.30 -6.09 16.11
CA ALA A 118 1.19 -7.23 15.96
C ALA A 118 1.56 -7.81 17.34
N ASN A 119 1.22 -9.07 17.57
CA ASN A 119 1.61 -9.77 18.78
C ASN A 119 3.10 -10.10 18.75
N ASN A 120 3.76 -10.01 19.91
CA ASN A 120 5.19 -10.34 20.08
C ASN A 120 6.14 -9.54 19.18
N SER A 121 5.70 -8.37 18.69
CA SER A 121 6.55 -7.39 17.99
C SER A 121 6.60 -6.08 18.78
N HIS A 122 7.64 -5.30 18.55
CA HIS A 122 7.79 -3.97 19.13
C HIS A 122 7.51 -2.95 18.03
N GLY A 123 6.28 -2.45 17.98
CA GLY A 123 5.96 -1.30 17.14
C GLY A 123 6.82 -0.10 17.54
N GLN A 124 7.34 0.61 16.55
CA GLN A 124 8.20 1.78 16.76
C GLN A 124 7.75 2.93 15.85
N ILE A 125 7.54 4.10 16.44
CA ILE A 125 7.29 5.33 15.71
C ILE A 125 8.30 6.36 16.20
N TYR A 126 9.20 6.79 15.32
CA TYR A 126 10.22 7.78 15.63
C TYR A 126 10.65 8.57 14.40
N ALA A 127 10.67 9.89 14.54
CA ALA A 127 11.31 10.83 13.61
C ALA A 127 11.81 12.04 14.44
N PRO A 128 12.85 12.76 14.00
CA PRO A 128 13.31 13.97 14.68
C PRO A 128 12.21 15.00 14.91
N THR A 129 11.31 15.15 13.92
CA THR A 129 10.07 15.91 14.08
C THR A 129 8.89 14.95 13.96
N PHE A 130 8.12 14.80 15.03
CA PHE A 130 6.93 13.97 15.05
C PHE A 130 5.71 14.81 15.45
N THR A 131 4.70 14.85 14.58
CA THR A 131 3.43 15.54 14.82
C THR A 131 2.30 14.52 14.76
N ASN A 132 1.48 14.45 15.81
CA ASN A 132 0.31 13.59 15.85
C ASN A 132 -0.95 14.42 16.09
N GLU A 133 -1.77 14.52 15.06
CA GLU A 133 -3.09 15.17 15.06
C GLU A 133 -4.23 14.14 15.01
N GLY A 134 -3.93 12.89 14.64
CA GLY A 134 -4.85 11.76 14.64
C GLY A 134 -4.72 10.85 15.87
N SER A 135 -5.05 9.57 15.72
CA SER A 135 -4.98 8.57 16.79
C SER A 135 -3.86 7.55 16.57
N ILE A 136 -3.22 7.16 17.66
CA ILE A 136 -2.31 6.01 17.73
C ILE A 136 -2.79 5.10 18.84
N THR A 137 -3.05 3.85 18.51
CA THR A 137 -3.51 2.84 19.46
C THR A 137 -2.55 1.66 19.43
N ALA A 138 -2.12 1.21 20.60
CA ALA A 138 -1.41 -0.05 20.77
C ALA A 138 -2.38 -1.05 21.37
N LEU A 139 -2.72 -2.09 20.60
CA LEU A 139 -3.55 -3.18 21.08
C LEU A 139 -2.65 -4.31 21.55
N ASN A 140 -2.77 -4.65 22.82
CA ASN A 140 -2.29 -5.93 23.29
C ASN A 140 -3.33 -6.99 22.95
N THR A 141 -3.11 -7.76 21.89
CA THR A 141 -4.00 -8.87 21.52
C THR A 141 -3.59 -10.17 22.24
N ALA A 142 -2.57 -10.14 23.11
CA ALA A 142 -2.31 -11.26 24.02
C ALA A 142 -3.41 -11.28 25.08
N GLY A 143 -4.32 -12.25 24.95
CA GLY A 143 -5.19 -12.65 26.03
C GLY A 143 -4.34 -13.16 27.19
N TYR A 144 -4.11 -12.32 28.19
CA TYR A 144 -3.77 -12.80 29.52
C TYR A 144 -5.04 -13.39 30.11
N THR A 145 -5.25 -14.70 29.89
CA THR A 145 -6.07 -15.56 30.76
C THR A 145 -5.15 -16.32 31.69
#